data_AF-A0A6A6QCM6-F1
#
_entry.id   AF-A0A6A6QCM6-F1
#
_cell.length_a   1.000
_cell.length_b   1.000
_cell.length_c   1.000
_cell.angle_alpha   90.00
_cell.angle_beta   90.00
_cell.angle_gamma   90.00
#
_symmetry.space_group_name_H-M   'P 1'
#
loop_
_entity.id
_entity.type
_entity.pdbx_description
1 polymer ?
#
loop_
_entity_poly.entity_id
_entity_poly.type
_entity_poly.pdbx_seq_one_letter_code
_entity_poly.pdbx_strand_id
1 'polypeptide(L)'
;MTLLERSYSISLLLLALTFSILLIELFPAPDPVASAERQATSTGTSSSSSTGTPTNLPVYLYISSAPPDPLGVSKVSGFYGPGAWAAWMLWVVGSWYRVFTEKRSKLDSNTLGFVIATNYAALDLIRRIQQVRHAVRLENQAADEIMAQYGAAMTIVWQGSMHTLLQSLIFGIYFHERRKIKFWTLSGGLVIPLLSQAMASAASIQIKALDDKTPAMFWNGMGPTAHSVLLYINWIWLPVFMLVLLLIGIYLHRLYNISNYII
;
A
#
# COMPACT_ATOMS: atom_id res chain seq x y z
N MET A 1 -32.38 -19.93 -4.93
CA MET A 1 -31.29 -18.95 -4.87
C MET A 1 -30.52 -18.98 -6.18
N THR A 2 -30.59 -17.92 -6.98
CA THR A 2 -29.98 -17.89 -8.32
C THR A 2 -28.45 -17.80 -8.21
N LEU A 3 -27.72 -18.19 -9.27
CA LEU A 3 -26.25 -18.04 -9.34
C LEU A 3 -25.80 -16.60 -9.09
N LEU A 4 -26.65 -15.63 -9.48
CA LEU A 4 -26.44 -14.21 -9.26
C LEU A 4 -26.49 -13.84 -7.76
N GLU A 5 -27.48 -14.36 -7.03
CA GLU A 5 -27.62 -14.14 -5.58
C GLU A 5 -26.44 -14.72 -4.79
N ARG A 6 -25.93 -15.90 -5.20
CA ARG A 6 -24.72 -16.47 -4.58
C ARG A 6 -23.49 -15.60 -4.81
N SER A 7 -23.30 -15.10 -6.03
CA SER A 7 -22.18 -14.18 -6.34
C SER A 7 -22.27 -12.87 -5.54
N TYR A 8 -23.49 -12.38 -5.30
CA TYR A 8 -23.76 -11.18 -4.52
C TYR A 8 -23.41 -11.36 -3.04
N SER A 9 -23.90 -12.44 -2.42
CA SER A 9 -23.60 -12.75 -1.01
C SER A 9 -22.10 -12.95 -0.77
N ILE A 10 -21.39 -13.59 -1.69
CA ILE A 10 -19.93 -13.77 -1.59
C ILE A 10 -19.21 -12.41 -1.69
N SER A 11 -19.64 -11.53 -2.59
CA SER A 11 -19.01 -10.21 -2.75
C SER A 11 -19.23 -9.31 -1.54
N LEU A 12 -20.44 -9.30 -0.97
CA LEU A 12 -20.73 -8.58 0.28
C LEU A 12 -19.96 -9.13 1.47
N LEU A 13 -19.84 -10.46 1.57
CA LEU A 13 -19.06 -11.10 2.63
C LEU A 13 -17.58 -10.69 2.53
N LEU A 14 -17.00 -10.70 1.33
CA LEU A 14 -15.62 -10.26 1.11
C LEU A 14 -15.44 -8.77 1.42
N LEU A 15 -16.41 -7.93 1.07
CA LEU A 15 -16.41 -6.50 1.39
C LEU A 15 -16.49 -6.27 2.91
N ALA A 16 -17.39 -6.97 3.60
CA ALA A 16 -17.55 -6.90 5.04
C ALA A 16 -16.31 -7.43 5.78
N LEU A 17 -15.70 -8.49 5.28
CA LEU A 17 -14.49 -9.07 5.84
C LEU A 17 -13.28 -8.14 5.64
N THR A 18 -13.11 -7.57 4.46
CA THR A 18 -12.05 -6.57 4.21
C THR A 18 -12.24 -5.30 5.04
N PHE A 19 -13.47 -4.80 5.17
CA PHE A 19 -13.80 -3.68 6.05
C PHE A 19 -13.55 -4.01 7.53
N SER A 20 -13.91 -5.20 7.99
CA SER A 20 -13.68 -5.65 9.37
C SER A 20 -12.19 -5.79 9.69
N ILE A 21 -11.39 -6.35 8.78
CA ILE A 21 -9.93 -6.40 8.90
C ILE A 21 -9.37 -4.98 9.02
N LEU A 22 -9.84 -4.05 8.19
CA LEU A 22 -9.38 -2.66 8.23
C LEU A 22 -9.76 -1.98 9.55
N LEU A 23 -10.96 -2.21 10.06
CA LEU A 23 -11.40 -1.72 11.37
C LEU A 23 -10.54 -2.25 12.51
N ILE A 24 -10.26 -3.56 12.53
CA ILE A 24 -9.38 -4.19 13.52
C ILE A 24 -7.97 -3.57 13.46
N GLU A 25 -7.47 -3.28 12.26
CA GLU A 25 -6.14 -2.70 12.06
C GLU A 25 -6.10 -1.18 12.37
N LEU A 26 -7.25 -0.48 12.31
CA LEU A 26 -7.38 0.95 12.61
C LEU A 26 -7.48 1.22 14.12
N PHE A 27 -8.04 0.28 14.87
CA PHE A 27 -8.22 0.35 16.32
C PHE A 27 -7.34 -0.68 17.00
N PRO A 28 -6.04 -0.40 17.23
CA PRO A 28 -5.21 -1.30 18.00
C PRO A 28 -5.87 -1.53 19.37
N ALA A 29 -5.94 -2.80 19.79
CA ALA A 29 -6.39 -3.14 21.13
C ALA A 29 -5.58 -2.31 22.15
N PRO A 30 -6.23 -1.74 23.18
CA PRO A 30 -5.53 -0.93 24.16
C PRO A 30 -4.39 -1.74 24.77
N ASP A 31 -3.16 -1.22 24.69
CA ASP A 31 -1.96 -1.92 25.16
C ASP A 31 -2.11 -2.21 26.67
N PRO A 32 -2.15 -3.49 27.09
CA PRO A 32 -2.30 -3.82 28.50
C PRO A 32 -1.07 -3.43 29.33
N VAL A 33 0.05 -3.09 28.68
CA VAL A 33 1.35 -2.84 29.30
C VAL A 33 1.57 -1.36 29.66
N ALA A 34 0.86 -0.42 29.01
CA ALA A 34 1.02 1.02 29.27
C ALA A 34 0.57 1.47 30.68
N SER A 35 -0.11 0.58 31.42
CA SER A 35 -0.57 0.81 32.79
C SER A 35 0.48 0.47 33.87
N ALA A 36 1.54 -0.27 33.52
CA ALA A 36 2.50 -0.79 34.51
C ALA A 36 3.79 0.04 34.65
N GLU A 37 4.11 0.90 33.67
CA GLU A 37 5.43 1.57 33.60
C GLU A 37 5.40 3.06 34.00
N ARG A 38 4.27 3.59 34.50
CA ARG A 38 4.17 5.00 34.97
C ARG A 38 4.74 5.25 36.38
N GLN A 39 5.54 4.33 36.94
CA GLN A 39 6.02 4.43 38.32
C GLN A 39 7.54 4.22 38.50
N ALA A 40 8.38 4.72 37.60
CA ALA A 40 9.76 5.06 37.95
C ALA A 40 10.39 5.91 36.84
N THR A 41 10.59 7.22 37.05
CA THR A 41 11.83 7.93 36.68
C THR A 41 11.78 9.33 37.32
N SER A 42 12.63 9.49 38.34
CA SER A 42 12.96 10.74 38.99
C SER A 42 13.95 11.58 38.16
N THR A 43 13.58 12.84 37.97
CA THR A 43 14.39 14.07 38.02
C THR A 43 15.89 14.00 37.69
N GLY A 44 16.25 14.53 36.52
CA GLY A 44 17.61 14.95 36.16
C GLY A 44 17.58 16.09 35.16
N THR A 45 17.38 17.32 35.65
CA THR A 45 17.30 18.54 34.83
C THR A 45 18.71 19.01 34.47
N SER A 46 19.09 18.89 33.19
CA SER A 46 20.27 19.56 32.62
C SER A 46 19.83 20.45 31.48
N SER A 47 19.73 21.76 31.75
CA SER A 47 19.37 22.79 30.78
C SER A 47 20.62 23.30 30.07
N SER A 48 20.83 22.89 28.82
CA SER A 48 21.78 23.55 27.90
C SER A 48 21.01 24.17 26.75
N SER A 49 20.84 25.49 26.79
CA SER A 49 20.28 26.30 25.72
C SER A 49 21.32 26.48 24.60
N SER A 50 21.18 25.73 23.51
CA SER A 50 21.89 26.00 22.26
C SER A 50 20.94 26.70 21.28
N THR A 51 21.23 27.96 21.01
CA THR A 51 20.63 28.75 19.93
C THR A 51 21.19 28.24 18.61
N GLY A 52 20.67 27.10 18.14
CA GLY A 52 21.09 26.46 16.89
C GLY A 52 20.38 27.08 15.70
N THR A 53 21.15 27.69 14.81
CA THR A 53 20.72 28.08 13.46
C THR A 53 20.01 26.89 12.79
N PRO A 54 18.80 27.05 12.20
CA PRO A 54 18.11 25.96 11.53
C PRO A 54 18.79 25.68 10.18
N THR A 55 19.96 25.07 10.20
CA THR A 55 20.54 24.41 9.04
C THR A 55 19.82 23.07 8.89
N ASN A 56 18.72 23.07 8.12
CA ASN A 56 18.12 21.87 7.57
C ASN A 56 19.16 21.15 6.71
N LEU A 57 20.07 20.41 7.32
CA LEU A 57 21.01 19.57 6.61
C LEU A 57 20.22 18.44 5.94
N PRO A 58 20.53 18.10 4.68
CA PRO A 58 19.87 17.00 4.00
C PRO A 58 20.07 15.71 4.81
N VAL A 59 18.98 14.97 5.00
CA VAL A 59 19.03 13.65 5.65
C VAL A 59 19.60 12.66 4.63
N TYR A 60 20.87 12.31 4.79
CA TYR A 60 21.50 11.26 4.01
C TYR A 60 21.31 9.92 4.73
N LEU A 61 20.43 9.08 4.20
CA LEU A 61 20.40 7.68 4.58
C LEU A 61 21.63 7.00 3.94
N TYR A 62 22.51 6.44 4.77
CA TYR A 62 23.64 5.65 4.27
C TYR A 62 23.11 4.34 3.69
N ILE A 63 22.97 4.31 2.36
CA ILE A 63 22.52 3.12 1.62
C ILE A 63 23.77 2.34 1.22
N SER A 64 24.05 1.25 1.92
CA SER A 64 25.13 0.32 1.59
C SER A 64 24.62 -1.11 1.76
N SER A 65 24.84 -1.95 0.75
CA SER A 65 24.63 -3.40 0.88
C SER A 65 25.84 -4.11 1.52
N ALA A 66 26.94 -3.40 1.73
CA ALA A 66 28.13 -3.91 2.41
C ALA A 66 28.05 -3.63 3.91
N PRO A 67 28.56 -4.52 4.79
CA PRO A 67 28.59 -4.29 6.22
C PRO A 67 29.34 -3.01 6.62
N PRO A 68 28.79 -2.20 7.55
CA PRO A 68 27.46 -2.34 8.15
C PRO A 68 26.36 -1.94 7.14
N ASP A 69 25.32 -2.78 7.00
CA ASP A 69 24.12 -2.54 6.18
C ASP A 69 22.96 -2.12 7.11
N PRO A 70 22.91 -0.84 7.51
CA PRO A 70 21.97 -0.38 8.53
C PRO A 70 20.51 -0.50 8.08
N LEU A 71 20.24 -0.46 6.78
CA LEU A 71 18.89 -0.50 6.22
C LEU A 71 18.45 -1.91 5.81
N GLY A 72 19.33 -2.91 5.92
CA GLY A 72 19.04 -4.28 5.49
C GLY A 72 18.80 -4.40 3.98
N VAL A 73 19.47 -3.58 3.15
CA VAL A 73 19.36 -3.62 1.68
C VAL A 73 19.76 -5.00 1.15
N SER A 74 20.78 -5.62 1.73
CA SER A 74 21.24 -6.97 1.39
C SER A 74 20.21 -8.06 1.75
N LYS A 75 19.31 -7.77 2.70
CA LYS A 75 18.23 -8.68 3.13
C LYS A 75 16.97 -8.50 2.28
N VAL A 76 16.94 -7.53 1.36
CA VAL A 76 15.79 -7.32 0.48
C VAL A 76 15.59 -8.54 -0.41
N SER A 77 14.36 -9.07 -0.41
CA SER A 77 13.98 -10.19 -1.27
C SER A 77 14.39 -9.92 -2.72
N GLY A 78 14.93 -10.93 -3.41
CA GLY A 78 15.27 -10.82 -4.83
C GLY A 78 14.08 -10.43 -5.73
N PHE A 79 12.85 -10.57 -5.23
CA PHE A 79 11.64 -10.04 -5.87
C PHE A 79 11.66 -8.52 -6.08
N TYR A 80 12.38 -7.78 -5.24
CA TYR A 80 12.60 -6.33 -5.40
C TYR A 80 13.98 -6.00 -5.97
N GLY A 81 14.73 -7.02 -6.40
CA GLY A 81 16.02 -6.83 -7.05
C GLY A 81 15.88 -6.17 -8.43
N PRO A 82 16.98 -5.66 -8.99
CA PRO A 82 16.96 -4.90 -10.25
C PRO A 82 16.38 -5.69 -11.44
N GLY A 83 16.61 -7.00 -11.50
CA GLY A 83 16.05 -7.86 -12.56
C GLY A 83 14.53 -8.02 -12.47
N ALA A 84 14.00 -8.27 -11.27
CA ALA A 84 12.56 -8.40 -11.06
C ALA A 84 11.85 -7.05 -11.26
N TRP A 85 12.47 -5.96 -10.81
CA TRP A 85 11.99 -4.60 -11.05
C TRP A 85 11.95 -4.26 -12.55
N ALA A 86 13.00 -4.59 -13.30
CA ALA A 86 13.04 -4.38 -14.75
C ALA A 86 11.97 -5.20 -15.48
N ALA A 87 11.78 -6.48 -15.12
CA ALA A 87 10.73 -7.33 -15.67
C ALA A 87 9.34 -6.75 -15.38
N TRP A 88 9.11 -6.28 -14.15
CA TRP A 88 7.86 -5.63 -13.76
C TRP A 88 7.60 -4.36 -14.58
N MET A 89 8.61 -3.51 -14.78
CA MET A 89 8.51 -2.33 -15.65
C MET A 89 8.20 -2.68 -17.10
N LEU A 90 8.83 -3.72 -17.65
CA LEU A 90 8.53 -4.20 -19.00
C LEU A 90 7.08 -4.68 -19.13
N TRP A 91 6.53 -5.34 -18.11
CA TRP A 91 5.11 -5.69 -18.10
C TRP A 91 4.20 -4.47 -18.03
N VAL A 92 4.54 -3.46 -17.22
CA VAL A 92 3.79 -2.19 -17.19
C VAL A 92 3.81 -1.52 -18.56
N VAL A 93 4.99 -1.29 -19.14
CA VAL A 93 5.14 -0.65 -20.46
C VAL A 93 4.46 -1.46 -21.56
N GLY A 94 4.66 -2.78 -21.57
CA GLY A 94 4.01 -3.70 -22.51
C GLY A 94 2.49 -3.65 -22.42
N SER A 95 1.95 -3.55 -21.20
CA SER A 95 0.50 -3.43 -21.00
C SER A 95 -0.05 -2.11 -21.56
N TRP A 96 0.67 -1.00 -21.39
CA TRP A 96 0.32 0.31 -21.94
C TRP A 96 0.40 0.34 -23.46
N TYR A 97 1.47 -0.21 -24.03
CA TYR A 97 1.60 -0.36 -25.48
C TYR A 97 0.41 -1.11 -26.08
N ARG A 98 -0.13 -2.11 -25.38
CA ARG A 98 -1.34 -2.85 -25.77
C ARG A 98 -2.64 -2.06 -25.61
N VAL A 99 -2.69 -1.07 -24.72
CA VAL A 99 -3.81 -0.12 -24.66
C VAL A 99 -3.87 0.67 -25.97
N PHE A 100 -2.73 1.24 -26.40
CA PHE A 100 -2.66 2.13 -27.57
C PHE A 100 -2.72 1.42 -28.92
N THR A 101 -2.23 0.17 -29.03
CA THR A 101 -2.18 -0.55 -30.31
C THR A 101 -3.45 -1.33 -30.66
N GLU A 102 -4.48 -1.25 -29.82
CA GLU A 102 -5.80 -1.87 -30.00
C GLU A 102 -5.84 -3.38 -30.36
N LYS A 103 -4.72 -4.11 -30.28
CA LYS A 103 -4.70 -5.55 -30.63
C LYS A 103 -5.70 -6.32 -29.77
N ARG A 104 -6.62 -7.04 -30.43
CA ARG A 104 -7.83 -7.68 -29.86
C ARG A 104 -7.59 -8.88 -28.92
N SER A 105 -6.45 -8.99 -28.22
CA SER A 105 -6.24 -10.10 -27.29
C SER A 105 -7.15 -9.93 -26.06
N LYS A 106 -7.94 -10.97 -25.75
CA LYS A 106 -8.92 -10.97 -24.65
C LYS A 106 -8.29 -10.72 -23.27
N LEU A 107 -7.03 -11.13 -23.09
CA LEU A 107 -6.21 -10.86 -21.91
C LEU A 107 -4.73 -10.76 -22.35
N ASP A 108 -4.05 -9.70 -21.94
CA ASP A 108 -2.65 -9.46 -22.30
C ASP A 108 -1.75 -10.00 -21.18
N SER A 109 -0.75 -10.83 -21.54
CA SER A 109 0.17 -11.45 -20.58
C SER A 109 0.97 -10.41 -19.80
N ASN A 110 1.27 -9.25 -20.40
CA ASN A 110 1.94 -8.16 -19.69
C ASN A 110 1.03 -7.59 -18.60
N THR A 111 -0.25 -7.36 -18.93
CA THR A 111 -1.26 -6.93 -17.96
C THR A 111 -1.36 -7.92 -16.80
N LEU A 112 -1.44 -9.22 -17.08
CA LEU A 112 -1.50 -10.25 -16.05
C LEU A 112 -0.22 -10.28 -15.20
N GLY A 113 0.95 -10.20 -15.84
CA GLY A 113 2.25 -10.23 -15.17
C GLY A 113 2.42 -9.12 -14.15
N PHE A 114 2.18 -7.86 -14.55
CA PHE A 114 2.33 -6.76 -13.60
C PHE A 114 1.24 -6.76 -12.51
N VAL A 115 0.00 -7.17 -12.82
CA VAL A 115 -1.07 -7.29 -11.81
C VAL A 115 -0.72 -8.35 -10.77
N ILE A 116 -0.26 -9.53 -11.18
CA ILE A 116 0.15 -10.60 -10.25
C ILE A 116 1.31 -10.13 -9.37
N ALA A 117 2.33 -9.53 -9.97
CA ALA A 117 3.48 -9.01 -9.23
C ALA A 117 3.08 -7.90 -8.23
N THR A 118 2.17 -7.01 -8.61
CA THR A 118 1.66 -5.96 -7.72
C THR A 118 0.85 -6.56 -6.56
N ASN A 119 0.03 -7.58 -6.81
CA ASN A 119 -0.71 -8.29 -5.76
C ASN A 119 0.23 -9.05 -4.81
N TYR A 120 1.29 -9.67 -5.33
CA TYR A 120 2.31 -10.31 -4.50
C TYR A 120 3.02 -9.28 -3.60
N ALA A 121 3.44 -8.14 -4.16
CA ALA A 121 4.02 -7.04 -3.39
C ALA A 121 3.06 -6.50 -2.33
N ALA A 122 1.76 -6.44 -2.63
CA ALA A 122 0.73 -5.99 -1.69
C ALA A 122 0.57 -6.94 -0.49
N LEU A 123 0.59 -8.25 -0.74
CA LEU A 123 0.57 -9.25 0.34
C LEU A 123 1.83 -9.19 1.19
N ASP A 124 3.00 -9.00 0.56
CA ASP A 124 4.25 -8.82 1.30
C ASP A 124 4.22 -7.53 2.13
N LEU A 125 3.72 -6.42 1.58
CA LEU A 125 3.54 -5.16 2.30
C LEU A 125 2.67 -5.34 3.55
N ILE A 126 1.55 -6.06 3.46
CA ILE A 126 0.68 -6.37 4.62
C ILE A 126 1.48 -7.09 5.71
N ARG A 127 2.27 -8.11 5.34
CA ARG A 127 3.12 -8.84 6.29
C ARG A 127 4.16 -7.92 6.93
N ARG A 128 4.77 -7.02 6.15
CA ARG A 128 5.78 -6.07 6.66
C ARG A 128 5.17 -5.03 7.60
N ILE A 129 3.96 -4.55 7.34
CA ILE A 129 3.24 -3.65 8.26
C ILE A 129 3.11 -4.30 9.64
N GLN A 130 2.73 -5.58 9.70
CA GLN A 130 2.58 -6.31 10.96
C GLN A 130 3.92 -6.49 11.68
N GLN A 131 4.98 -6.84 10.94
CA GLN A 131 6.34 -6.95 11.50
C GLN A 131 6.84 -5.62 12.07
N VAL A 132 6.64 -4.52 11.35
CA VAL A 132 7.04 -3.18 11.79
C VAL A 132 6.25 -2.77 13.04
N ARG A 133 4.93 -2.99 13.07
CA ARG A 133 4.09 -2.73 14.25
C ARG A 133 4.58 -3.50 15.47
N HIS A 134 4.94 -4.76 15.29
CA HIS A 134 5.45 -5.61 16.36
C HIS A 134 6.82 -5.15 16.86
N ALA A 135 7.76 -4.84 15.96
CA ALA A 135 9.09 -4.35 16.31
C ALA A 135 9.04 -3.03 17.10
N VAL A 136 8.22 -2.08 16.64
CA VAL A 136 8.05 -0.78 17.30
C VAL A 136 7.47 -0.94 18.71
N ARG A 137 6.55 -1.90 18.92
CA ARG A 137 5.95 -2.16 20.24
C ARG A 137 6.90 -2.80 21.24
N LEU A 138 7.78 -3.71 20.80
CA LEU A 138 8.65 -4.45 21.71
C LEU A 138 9.96 -3.72 22.01
N GLU A 139 10.57 -3.10 20.99
CA GLU A 139 11.96 -2.65 21.07
C GLU A 139 12.07 -1.12 21.18
N ASN A 140 10.95 -0.39 21.13
CA ASN A 140 10.92 1.08 20.99
C ASN A 140 11.78 1.61 19.82
N GLN A 141 12.18 0.74 18.91
CA GLN A 141 12.99 1.06 17.74
C GLN A 141 12.36 0.39 16.52
N ALA A 142 12.16 1.18 15.47
CA ALA A 142 11.93 0.63 14.15
C ALA A 142 13.17 -0.21 13.78
N ALA A 143 12.96 -1.51 13.51
CA ALA A 143 14.01 -2.35 12.98
C ALA A 143 14.40 -1.82 11.59
N ASP A 144 15.49 -1.05 11.54
CA ASP A 144 15.99 -0.42 10.31
C ASP A 144 16.17 -1.46 9.20
N GLU A 145 16.44 -2.72 9.57
CA GLU A 145 16.54 -3.88 8.68
C GLU A 145 15.26 -4.23 7.90
N ILE A 146 14.08 -3.91 8.44
CA ILE A 146 12.77 -4.21 7.82
C ILE A 146 12.33 -3.05 6.92
N MET A 147 12.85 -1.85 7.17
CA MET A 147 12.42 -0.64 6.51
C MET A 147 12.70 -0.67 5.00
N ALA A 148 13.87 -1.14 4.56
CA ALA A 148 14.14 -1.25 3.11
C ALA A 148 13.15 -2.18 2.40
N GLN A 149 12.80 -3.30 3.01
CA GLN A 149 11.84 -4.27 2.45
C GLN A 149 10.43 -3.68 2.41
N TYR A 150 10.02 -3.02 3.50
CA TYR A 150 8.77 -2.28 3.58
C TYR A 150 8.67 -1.21 2.48
N GLY A 151 9.70 -0.39 2.33
CA GLY A 151 9.75 0.68 1.32
C GLY A 151 9.72 0.16 -0.10
N ALA A 152 10.44 -0.93 -0.39
CA ALA A 152 10.43 -1.57 -1.70
C ALA A 152 9.04 -2.13 -2.05
N ALA A 153 8.42 -2.88 -1.13
CA ALA A 153 7.06 -3.38 -1.28
C ALA A 153 6.06 -2.24 -1.51
N MET A 154 6.11 -1.22 -0.66
CA MET A 154 5.24 -0.05 -0.76
C MET A 154 5.39 0.68 -2.10
N THR A 155 6.61 0.82 -2.62
CA THR A 155 6.87 1.48 -3.91
C THR A 155 6.23 0.71 -5.08
N ILE A 156 6.42 -0.61 -5.14
CA ILE A 156 5.82 -1.46 -6.19
C ILE A 156 4.30 -1.40 -6.12
N VAL A 157 3.74 -1.50 -4.93
CA VAL A 157 2.28 -1.43 -4.72
C VAL A 157 1.76 -0.05 -5.12
N TRP A 158 2.43 1.03 -4.72
CA TRP A 158 2.10 2.41 -5.11
C TRP A 158 2.02 2.61 -6.62
N GLN A 159 3.10 2.28 -7.33
CA GLN A 159 3.15 2.45 -8.78
C GLN A 159 2.18 1.49 -9.50
N GLY A 160 2.09 0.23 -9.05
CA GLY A 160 1.19 -0.76 -9.62
C GLY A 160 -0.29 -0.40 -9.46
N SER A 161 -0.70 0.10 -8.30
CA SER A 161 -2.06 0.62 -8.07
C SER A 161 -2.38 1.80 -8.98
N MET A 162 -1.46 2.76 -9.14
CA MET A 162 -1.63 3.90 -10.05
C MET A 162 -1.86 3.45 -11.49
N HIS A 163 -1.01 2.55 -12.01
CA HIS A 163 -1.15 2.06 -13.38
C HIS A 163 -2.41 1.23 -13.56
N THR A 164 -2.76 0.38 -12.61
CA THR A 164 -3.98 -0.44 -12.69
C THR A 164 -5.23 0.44 -12.63
N LEU A 165 -5.26 1.45 -11.76
CA LEU A 165 -6.37 2.40 -11.65
C LEU A 165 -6.54 3.20 -12.95
N LEU A 166 -5.45 3.75 -13.49
CA LEU A 166 -5.51 4.55 -14.72
C LEU A 166 -5.94 3.69 -15.92
N GLN A 167 -5.43 2.46 -16.05
CA GLN A 167 -5.90 1.55 -17.09
C GLN A 167 -7.37 1.16 -16.90
N SER A 168 -7.82 0.87 -15.67
CA SER A 168 -9.23 0.59 -15.38
C SER A 168 -10.14 1.75 -15.80
N LEU A 169 -9.75 2.99 -15.51
CA LEU A 169 -10.50 4.19 -15.93
C LEU A 169 -10.58 4.30 -17.45
N ILE A 170 -9.45 4.14 -18.15
CA ILE A 170 -9.42 4.17 -19.62
C ILE A 170 -10.32 3.08 -20.22
N PHE A 171 -10.23 1.85 -19.72
CA PHE A 171 -11.08 0.75 -20.20
C PHE A 171 -12.55 0.94 -19.85
N GLY A 172 -12.86 1.50 -18.69
CA GLY A 172 -14.22 1.82 -18.26
C GLY A 172 -14.87 2.89 -19.12
N ILE A 173 -14.15 3.96 -19.45
CA ILE A 173 -14.66 5.12 -20.21
C ILE A 173 -14.70 4.84 -21.71
N TYR A 174 -13.59 4.34 -22.29
CA TYR A 174 -13.43 4.27 -23.75
C TYR A 174 -13.78 2.90 -24.36
N PHE A 175 -13.80 1.83 -23.57
CA PHE A 175 -13.90 0.46 -24.09
C PHE A 175 -14.99 -0.39 -23.43
N HIS A 176 -16.00 0.25 -22.84
CA HIS A 176 -17.01 -0.34 -21.95
C HIS A 176 -17.61 -1.66 -22.48
N GLU A 177 -17.92 -1.75 -23.78
CA GLU A 177 -18.56 -2.94 -24.34
C GLU A 177 -17.58 -4.02 -24.83
N ARG A 178 -16.44 -3.61 -25.39
CA ARG A 178 -15.55 -4.52 -26.13
C ARG A 178 -14.54 -5.26 -25.25
N ARG A 179 -14.25 -4.75 -24.04
CA ARG A 179 -13.12 -5.24 -23.22
C ARG A 179 -13.47 -5.45 -21.74
N LYS A 180 -14.69 -5.92 -21.47
CA LYS A 180 -15.19 -6.19 -20.11
C LYS A 180 -14.24 -7.08 -19.29
N ILE A 181 -13.69 -8.14 -19.89
CA ILE A 181 -12.76 -9.05 -19.19
C ILE A 181 -11.54 -8.29 -18.66
N LYS A 182 -10.89 -7.47 -19.50
CA LYS A 182 -9.70 -6.71 -19.07
C LYS A 182 -10.05 -5.70 -17.97
N PHE A 183 -11.18 -5.00 -18.10
CA PHE A 183 -11.68 -4.11 -17.05
C PHE A 183 -11.90 -4.84 -15.72
N TRP A 184 -12.51 -6.02 -15.75
CA TRP A 184 -12.74 -6.84 -14.56
C TRP A 184 -11.45 -7.40 -13.98
N THR A 185 -10.48 -7.82 -14.81
CA THR A 185 -9.17 -8.27 -14.33
C THR A 185 -8.42 -7.13 -13.62
N LEU A 186 -8.41 -5.93 -14.19
CA LEU A 186 -7.75 -4.77 -13.58
C LEU A 186 -8.47 -4.35 -12.28
N SER A 187 -9.81 -4.28 -12.31
CA SER A 187 -10.63 -3.94 -11.15
C SER A 187 -10.48 -4.95 -10.01
N GLY A 188 -10.53 -6.26 -10.32
CA GLY A 188 -10.31 -7.31 -9.34
C GLY A 188 -8.87 -7.34 -8.82
N GLY A 189 -7.90 -7.08 -9.69
CA GLY A 189 -6.48 -6.99 -9.36
C GLY A 189 -6.11 -5.79 -8.49
N LEU A 190 -6.98 -4.78 -8.35
CA LEU A 190 -6.78 -3.61 -7.50
C LEU A 190 -7.16 -3.82 -6.02
N VAL A 191 -7.94 -4.86 -5.70
CA VAL A 191 -8.53 -5.01 -4.37
C VAL A 191 -7.45 -5.16 -3.29
N ILE A 192 -6.50 -6.09 -3.47
CA ILE A 192 -5.44 -6.34 -2.48
C ILE A 192 -4.45 -5.16 -2.42
N PRO A 193 -3.97 -4.58 -3.55
CA PRO A 193 -3.12 -3.39 -3.52
C PRO A 193 -3.74 -2.22 -2.77
N LEU A 194 -5.00 -1.87 -3.03
CA LEU A 194 -5.65 -0.76 -2.33
C LEU A 194 -5.82 -1.02 -0.83
N LEU A 195 -6.18 -2.25 -0.44
CA LEU A 195 -6.25 -2.64 0.97
C LEU A 195 -4.88 -2.49 1.65
N SER A 196 -3.82 -3.01 1.02
CA SER A 196 -2.46 -2.93 1.58
C SER A 196 -1.97 -1.49 1.75
N GLN A 197 -2.31 -0.59 0.82
CA GLN A 197 -1.97 0.84 0.93
C GLN A 197 -2.79 1.56 1.99
N ALA A 198 -4.07 1.24 2.14
CA ALA A 198 -4.90 1.78 3.20
C ALA A 198 -4.33 1.37 4.57
N MET A 199 -3.91 0.11 4.72
CA MET A 199 -3.22 -0.37 5.92
C MET A 199 -1.87 0.32 6.14
N ALA A 200 -1.06 0.49 5.08
CA ALA A 200 0.21 1.20 5.15
C ALA A 200 0.02 2.66 5.59
N SER A 201 -0.98 3.33 5.03
CA SER A 201 -1.35 4.71 5.39
C SER A 201 -1.77 4.79 6.85
N ALA A 202 -2.67 3.92 7.30
CA ALA A 202 -3.10 3.86 8.69
C ALA A 202 -1.94 3.57 9.65
N ALA A 203 -1.04 2.65 9.28
CA ALA A 203 0.15 2.35 10.06
C ALA A 203 1.11 3.54 10.17
N SER A 204 1.32 4.29 9.07
CA SER A 204 2.16 5.49 9.10
C SER A 204 1.58 6.60 9.98
N ILE A 205 0.26 6.79 9.98
CA ILE A 205 -0.42 7.77 10.86
C ILE A 205 -0.27 7.39 12.34
N GLN A 206 -0.35 6.10 12.66
CA GLN A 206 -0.28 5.61 14.03
C GLN A 206 1.15 5.61 14.58
N ILE A 207 2.14 5.36 13.74
CA ILE A 207 3.52 5.16 14.17
C ILE A 207 4.34 6.40 13.80
N LYS A 208 4.35 7.41 14.67
CA LYS A 208 5.19 8.62 14.46
C LYS A 208 6.67 8.29 14.26
N ALA A 209 7.17 7.20 14.85
CA ALA A 209 8.55 6.72 14.65
C ALA A 209 8.85 6.28 13.21
N LEU A 210 7.82 6.02 12.40
CA LEU A 210 7.94 5.73 10.98
C LEU A 210 8.08 7.03 10.17
N ASP A 211 7.62 8.20 10.63
CA ASP A 211 7.64 9.41 9.81
C ASP A 211 9.06 9.79 9.36
N ASP A 212 10.08 9.64 10.20
CA ASP A 212 11.47 9.97 9.81
C ASP A 212 12.20 8.84 9.09
N LYS A 213 11.68 7.60 9.16
CA LYS A 213 12.38 6.39 8.72
C LYS A 213 11.69 5.61 7.62
N THR A 214 10.46 5.95 7.25
CA THR A 214 9.71 5.25 6.21
C THR A 214 10.41 5.50 4.87
N PRO A 215 11.12 4.52 4.29
CA PRO A 215 11.91 4.75 3.09
C PRO A 215 11.05 4.67 1.83
N ALA A 216 9.75 4.47 1.97
CA ALA A 216 8.84 4.43 0.83
C ALA A 216 8.78 5.81 0.18
N MET A 217 9.23 5.87 -1.06
CA MET A 217 9.43 7.09 -1.86
C MET A 217 10.63 7.96 -1.43
N PHE A 218 11.54 7.45 -0.59
CA PHE A 218 12.81 8.15 -0.37
C PHE A 218 13.68 8.10 -1.62
N TRP A 219 13.92 9.27 -2.22
CA TRP A 219 15.03 9.47 -3.14
C TRP A 219 16.25 9.89 -2.32
N ASN A 220 17.43 9.34 -2.65
CA ASN A 220 18.66 9.65 -1.92
C ASN A 220 18.96 11.17 -1.92
N GLY A 221 19.09 11.79 -0.74
CA GLY A 221 19.28 13.24 -0.60
C GLY A 221 17.99 14.07 -0.61
N MET A 222 16.83 13.45 -0.44
CA MET A 222 15.54 14.15 -0.33
C MET A 222 15.47 14.97 0.97
N GLY A 223 15.14 16.26 0.84
CA GLY A 223 14.90 17.12 1.99
C GLY A 223 13.61 16.75 2.75
N PRO A 224 13.49 17.14 4.03
CA PRO A 224 12.36 16.77 4.90
C PRO A 224 11.00 17.20 4.34
N THR A 225 10.94 18.35 3.64
CA THR A 225 9.69 18.83 3.02
C THR A 225 9.18 17.91 1.92
N ALA A 226 10.06 17.43 1.03
CA ALA A 226 9.68 16.52 -0.04
C ALA A 226 9.25 15.16 0.52
N HIS A 227 9.89 14.72 1.61
CA HIS A 227 9.49 13.53 2.35
C HIS A 227 8.07 13.63 2.89
N SER A 228 7.75 14.71 3.60
CA SER A 228 6.40 14.94 4.13
C SER A 228 5.35 14.96 3.02
N VAL A 229 5.65 15.59 1.88
CA VAL A 229 4.74 15.60 0.71
C VAL A 229 4.46 14.19 0.20
N LEU A 230 5.47 13.33 0.10
CA LEU A 230 5.28 11.95 -0.35
C LEU A 230 4.51 11.11 0.66
N LEU A 231 4.72 11.32 1.97
CA LEU A 231 3.87 10.73 3.01
C LEU A 231 2.41 11.16 2.86
N TYR A 232 2.15 12.45 2.64
CA TYR A 232 0.79 12.94 2.37
C TYR A 232 0.18 12.31 1.11
N ILE A 233 0.97 12.19 0.03
CA ILE A 233 0.54 11.50 -1.19
C ILE A 233 0.19 10.04 -0.90
N ASN A 234 0.94 9.37 -0.02
CA ASN A 234 0.58 8.02 0.41
C ASN A 234 -0.77 8.00 1.14
N TRP A 235 -1.02 8.96 2.03
CA TRP A 235 -2.26 9.00 2.80
C TRP A 235 -3.51 9.18 1.93
N ILE A 236 -3.38 9.71 0.71
CA ILE A 236 -4.49 9.81 -0.26
C ILE A 236 -5.09 8.44 -0.58
N TRP A 237 -4.33 7.34 -0.44
CA TRP A 237 -4.85 6.01 -0.73
C TRP A 237 -5.92 5.54 0.25
N LEU A 238 -5.90 6.02 1.50
CA LEU A 238 -6.94 5.72 2.47
C LEU A 238 -8.34 6.22 2.02
N PRO A 239 -8.55 7.52 1.74
CA PRO A 239 -9.83 7.99 1.23
C PRO A 239 -10.16 7.42 -0.16
N VAL A 240 -9.17 7.17 -1.03
CA VAL A 240 -9.41 6.50 -2.32
C VAL A 240 -9.98 5.09 -2.10
N PHE A 241 -9.41 4.31 -1.18
CA PHE A 241 -9.94 2.98 -0.86
C PHE A 241 -11.35 3.05 -0.28
N MET A 242 -11.60 3.97 0.66
CA MET A 242 -12.94 4.15 1.24
C MET A 242 -13.96 4.56 0.18
N LEU A 243 -13.58 5.42 -0.77
CA LEU A 243 -14.42 5.81 -1.90
C LEU A 243 -14.73 4.60 -2.80
N VAL A 244 -13.73 3.77 -3.12
CA VAL A 244 -13.93 2.54 -3.91
C VAL A 244 -14.90 1.59 -3.21
N LEU A 245 -14.75 1.36 -1.91
CA LEU A 245 -15.68 0.54 -1.13
C LEU A 245 -17.11 1.11 -1.14
N LEU A 246 -17.25 2.43 -0.98
CA LEU A 246 -18.55 3.11 -1.03
C LEU A 246 -19.21 2.93 -2.40
N LEU A 247 -18.47 3.14 -3.49
CA LEU A 247 -18.98 2.98 -4.85
C LEU A 247 -19.40 1.53 -5.14
N ILE A 248 -18.62 0.55 -4.66
CA ILE A 248 -18.99 -0.88 -4.72
C ILE A 248 -20.29 -1.12 -3.94
N GLY A 249 -20.41 -0.59 -2.73
CA GLY A 249 -21.61 -0.71 -1.90
C GLY A 249 -22.87 -0.14 -2.59
N ILE A 250 -22.76 1.05 -3.18
CA ILE A 250 -23.86 1.69 -3.94
C ILE A 250 -24.24 0.84 -5.14
N TYR A 251 -23.26 0.32 -5.88
CA TYR A 251 -23.49 -0.51 -7.06
C TYR A 251 -24.21 -1.82 -6.68
N LEU A 252 -23.73 -2.49 -5.63
CA LEU A 252 -24.33 -3.70 -5.08
C LEU A 252 -25.78 -3.46 -4.63
N HIS A 253 -26.04 -2.37 -3.89
CA HIS A 253 -27.39 -2.01 -3.47
C HIS A 253 -28.33 -1.79 -4.67
N ARG A 254 -27.87 -1.13 -5.73
CA ARG A 254 -28.66 -0.95 -6.96
C ARG A 254 -29.00 -2.27 -7.64
N LEU A 255 -28.04 -3.19 -7.76
CA LEU A 255 -28.28 -4.51 -8.35
C LEU A 255 -29.33 -5.30 -7.56
N TYR A 256 -29.25 -5.25 -6.22
CA TYR A 256 -30.22 -5.89 -5.34
C TYR A 256 -31.64 -5.36 -5.54
N ASN A 257 -31.80 -4.04 -5.66
CA ASN A 257 -33.12 -3.46 -5.91
C ASN A 257 -33.68 -3.89 -7.26
N ILE A 258 -32.88 -3.91 -8.32
CA ILE A 258 -33.31 -4.35 -9.66
C ILE A 258 -33.78 -5.80 -9.66
N SER A 259 -33.07 -6.71 -8.96
CA SER A 259 -33.49 -8.11 -8.89
C SER A 259 -34.86 -8.31 -8.24
N ASN A 260 -35.26 -7.43 -7.33
CA ASN A 260 -36.57 -7.50 -6.67
C ASN A 260 -37.74 -7.01 -7.54
N TYR A 261 -37.47 -6.26 -8.62
CA TYR A 261 -38.50 -5.79 -9.56
C TYR A 261 -38.78 -6.74 -10.73
N ILE A 262 -37.97 -7.79 -10.88
CA ILE A 262 -38.07 -8.74 -12.00
C ILE A 262 -38.86 -10.01 -11.61
N ILE A 263 -39.39 -10.07 -10.37
CA ILE A 263 -40.23 -11.14 -9.84
C ILE A 263 -41.67 -10.65 -9.80
#